data_AF-A0A3N5DTD1-F1
#
_entry.id   AF-A0A3N5DTD1-F1
#
_cell.length_a   1.000
_cell.length_b   1.000
_cell.length_c   1.000
_cell.angle_alpha   90.00
_cell.angle_beta   90.00
_cell.angle_gamma   90.00
#
_symmetry.space_group_name_H-M   'P 1'
#
loop_
_entity.id
_entity.type
_entity.pdbx_description
1 polymer ?
#
loop_
_entity_poly.entity_id
_entity_poly.type
_entity_poly.pdbx_seq_one_letter_code
_entity_poly.pdbx_strand_id
1 'polypeptide(L)' 'MNKYVKPSRNDQIWIDQKEKLLLRYSDLSDTDLYFEAGRKREMIERLGVKLGKSDAEMYLIFKSLN' A
#
# COMPACT_ATOMS: atom_id res chain seq x y z
N MET A 1 -2.62 -28.48 8.06
CA MET A 1 -3.83 -27.87 7.49
C MET A 1 -3.40 -26.69 6.63
N ASN A 2 -3.37 -26.83 5.29
CA ASN A 2 -3.13 -25.70 4.41
C ASN A 2 -4.45 -24.93 4.29
N LYS A 3 -4.60 -23.86 5.07
CA LYS A 3 -5.80 -23.02 5.06
C LYS A 3 -5.60 -21.99 3.96
N TYR A 4 -5.86 -22.36 2.71
CA TYR A 4 -5.98 -21.36 1.65
C TYR A 4 -7.20 -20.48 1.98
N VAL A 5 -6.94 -19.36 2.65
CA VAL A 5 -7.94 -18.32 2.88
C VAL A 5 -7.94 -17.48 1.60
N LYS A 6 -9.01 -17.59 0.81
CA LYS A 6 -9.19 -16.76 -0.36
C LYS A 6 -9.14 -15.28 0.08
N PRO A 7 -8.26 -14.44 -0.49
CA PRO A 7 -8.21 -13.03 -0.14
C PRO A 7 -9.57 -12.38 -0.36
N SER A 8 -9.99 -11.52 0.56
CA SER A 8 -11.19 -10.73 0.38
C SER A 8 -11.01 -9.77 -0.81
N ARG A 9 -12.11 -9.21 -1.32
CA ARG A 9 -12.05 -8.19 -2.39
C ARG A 9 -11.13 -7.02 -2.01
N ASN A 10 -11.12 -6.64 -0.74
CA ASN A 10 -10.26 -5.55 -0.25
C ASN A 10 -8.78 -5.96 -0.21
N ASP A 11 -8.49 -7.22 0.08
CA ASP A 11 -7.12 -7.75 0.07
C ASP A 11 -6.58 -7.79 -1.35
N GLN A 12 -7.40 -8.18 -2.34
CA GLN A 12 -6.99 -8.16 -3.75
C GLN A 12 -6.73 -6.73 -4.23
N ILE A 13 -7.61 -5.77 -3.93
CA ILE A 13 -7.41 -4.36 -4.28
C ILE A 13 -6.09 -3.85 -3.68
N TRP A 14 -5.78 -4.23 -2.44
CA TRP A 14 -4.52 -3.84 -1.82
C TRP A 14 -3.30 -4.47 -2.51
N ILE A 15 -3.34 -5.76 -2.85
CA ILE A 15 -2.26 -6.43 -3.58
C ILE A 15 -1.99 -5.70 -4.91
N ASP A 16 -3.03 -5.37 -5.66
CA ASP A 16 -2.91 -4.65 -6.93
C ASP A 16 -2.35 -3.23 -6.73
N GLN A 17 -2.81 -2.50 -5.71
CA GLN A 17 -2.28 -1.18 -5.35
C GLN A 17 -0.80 -1.25 -4.98
N LYS A 18 -0.43 -2.27 -4.20
CA LYS A 18 0.93 -2.51 -3.73
C LYS A 18 1.88 -2.77 -4.90
N GLU A 19 1.51 -3.64 -5.83
CA GLU A 19 2.32 -3.92 -7.02
C GLU A 19 2.53 -2.66 -7.88
N LYS A 20 1.48 -1.86 -8.08
CA LYS A 20 1.60 -0.59 -8.82
C LYS A 20 2.50 0.44 -8.13
N LEU A 21 2.51 0.47 -6.79
CA LEU A 21 3.41 1.35 -6.03
C LEU A 21 4.87 0.94 -6.18
N LEU A 22 5.17 -0.36 -6.06
CA LEU A 22 6.54 -0.88 -6.24
C LEU A 22 7.05 -0.63 -7.65
N LEU A 23 6.18 -0.72 -8.67
CA LEU A 23 6.56 -0.41 -10.05
C LEU A 23 6.81 1.09 -10.26
N ARG A 24 6.02 1.95 -9.61
CA ARG A 24 6.09 3.41 -9.79
C ARG A 24 7.23 4.06 -9.02
N TYR A 25 7.62 3.50 -7.87
CA TYR A 25 8.60 4.08 -6.96
C TYR A 25 9.68 3.06 -6.63
N SER A 26 10.84 3.19 -7.27
CA SER A 26 12.01 2.33 -7.03
C SER A 26 12.54 2.37 -5.60
N ASP A 27 12.23 3.45 -4.87
CA ASP A 27 12.66 3.64 -3.49
C ASP A 27 11.77 2.89 -2.48
N LEU A 28 10.66 2.30 -2.95
CA LEU A 28 9.78 1.47 -2.14
C LEU A 28 10.17 0.00 -2.22
N SER A 29 10.07 -0.65 -1.07
CA SER A 29 10.22 -2.09 -0.91
C SER A 29 8.95 -2.71 -0.33
N ASP A 30 8.85 -4.03 -0.44
CA ASP A 30 7.77 -4.80 0.20
C ASP A 30 7.61 -4.48 1.70
N THR A 31 8.73 -4.22 2.38
CA THR A 31 8.79 -3.84 3.80
C THR A 31 8.15 -2.49 4.09
N ASP A 32 8.28 -1.52 3.18
CA ASP A 32 7.64 -0.20 3.36
C ASP A 32 6.12 -0.30 3.25
N LEU A 33 5.64 -1.23 2.42
CA LEU A 33 4.23 -1.51 2.16
C LEU A 33 3.62 -2.53 3.13
N TYR A 34 4.40 -3.02 4.09
CA TYR A 34 3.91 -3.91 5.15
C TYR A 34 3.25 -3.12 6.28
N PHE A 35 2.08 -3.59 6.71
CA PHE A 35 1.35 -3.07 7.86
C PHE A 35 0.49 -4.15 8.51
N GLU A 36 0.27 -4.01 9.82
CA GLU A 36 -0.69 -4.82 10.56
C GLU A 36 -2.12 -4.37 10.25
N ALA A 37 -3.09 -5.28 10.34
CA ALA A 37 -4.50 -4.94 10.17
C ALA A 37 -4.90 -3.74 11.05
N GLY A 38 -5.50 -2.72 10.45
CA GLY A 38 -5.86 -1.46 11.12
C GLY A 38 -4.80 -0.36 11.06
N ARG A 39 -3.53 -0.68 10.73
CA ARG A 39 -2.43 0.31 10.64
C ARG A 39 -2.15 0.84 9.23
N LYS A 40 -3.10 0.70 8.31
CA LYS A 40 -2.91 1.17 6.92
C LYS A 40 -2.61 2.67 6.86
N ARG A 41 -3.25 3.49 7.72
CA ARG A 41 -3.03 4.95 7.76
C ARG A 41 -1.59 5.30 8.15
N GLU A 42 -1.08 4.70 9.22
CA GLU A 42 0.30 4.90 9.67
C GLU A 42 1.31 4.52 8.57
N MET A 43 1.04 3.44 7.83
CA MET A 43 1.88 3.05 6.69
C MET A 43 1.87 4.12 5.58
N ILE A 44 0.70 4.66 5.23
CA ILE A 44 0.58 5.73 4.22
C ILE A 44 1.35 6.99 4.62
N GLU A 45 1.26 7.39 5.89
CA GLU A 45 2.01 8.55 6.43
C GLU A 45 3.53 8.34 6.29
N ARG A 46 4.04 7.15 6.64
CA ARG A 46 5.47 6.80 6.46
C ARG A 46 5.90 6.83 4.99
N LEU A 47 5.07 6.33 4.08
CA LEU A 47 5.34 6.41 2.64
C LEU A 47 5.41 7.85 2.16
N GLY A 48 4.51 8.71 2.66
CA GLY A 48 4.52 10.15 2.37
C GLY A 48 5.85 10.78 2.75
N VAL A 49 6.32 10.53 3.98
CA VAL A 49 7.63 11.03 4.46
C VAL A 49 8.77 10.51 3.58
N LYS A 50 8.78 9.21 3.24
CA LYS A 50 9.84 8.60 2.43
C LYS A 50 9.89 9.16 1.00
N LEU A 51 8.74 9.41 0.39
CA LEU A 51 8.62 9.91 -0.98
C LEU A 51 8.62 11.45 -1.06
N GLY A 52 8.69 12.16 0.06
CA GLY A 52 8.57 13.62 0.11
C GLY A 52 7.19 14.11 -0.36
N LYS A 53 6.13 13.40 0.02
CA LYS A 53 4.74 13.66 -0.36
C LYS A 53 3.88 13.97 0.86
N SER A 54 2.95 14.90 0.67
CA SER A 54 1.90 15.19 1.65
C SER A 54 0.86 14.07 1.71
N ASP A 55 0.11 13.99 2.81
CA ASP A 55 -0.98 13.02 2.97
C ASP A 55 -2.03 13.14 1.85
N ALA A 56 -2.30 14.37 1.39
CA ALA A 56 -3.22 14.64 0.29
C ALA A 56 -2.70 14.08 -1.03
N GLU A 57 -1.41 14.25 -1.34
CA GLU A 57 -0.78 13.65 -2.52
C GLU A 57 -0.79 12.12 -2.43
N MET A 58 -0.48 11.55 -1.26
CA MET A 58 -0.55 10.11 -1.06
C MET A 58 -1.97 9.58 -1.31
N TYR A 59 -3.00 10.26 -0.77
CA TYR A 59 -4.39 9.88 -1.01
C TYR A 59 -4.75 9.94 -2.50
N LEU A 60 -4.30 10.97 -3.23
CA LEU A 60 -4.52 11.07 -4.67
C LEU A 60 -3.80 9.96 -5.45
N ILE A 61 -2.57 9.61 -5.06
CA ILE A 61 -1.84 8.47 -5.62
C ILE A 61 -2.67 7.20 -5.43
N PHE A 62 -3.06 6.85 -4.19
CA PHE A 62 -3.88 5.67 -3.93
C PHE A 62 -5.21 5.67 -4.67
N LYS A 63 -5.88 6.83 -4.77
CA LYS A 63 -7.12 6.99 -5.53
C LYS A 63 -6.91 6.72 -7.03
N SER A 64 -5.75 7.09 -7.58
CA SER A 64 -5.40 6.82 -8.99
C SER A 64 -5.04 5.36 -9.29
N LEU A 65 -4.81 4.55 -8.25
CA LEU A 65 -4.48 3.13 -8.38
C LEU A 65 -5.71 2.21 -8.36
N ASN A 66 -6.89 2.77 -8.01
CA ASN A 66 -8.18 2.10 -7.92
C ASN A 66 -8.96 2.13 -9.24
#